data_AF-A0AAN6T606-F1
#
_entry.id   AF-A0AAN6T606-F1
#
_cell.length_a   1.000
_cell.length_b   1.000
_cell.length_c   1.000
_cell.angle_alpha   90.00
_cell.angle_beta   90.00
_cell.angle_gamma   90.00
#
_symmetry.space_group_name_H-M   'P 1'
#
loop_
_entity.id
_entity.type
_entity.pdbx_description
1 polymer ?
#
loop_
_entity_poly.entity_id
_entity_poly.type
_entity_poly.pdbx_seq_one_letter_code
_entity_poly.pdbx_strand_id
1 'polypeptide(L)'
;MEPASLSFGLVAVIDPLIQLIGAVNAYRSFTPDSDALNAQFEAERLRFERWNLSVGPDRRQLSADDQTSSVVENLLSVIDNILETKERKHQIGKAKSGPLNKATFGTVNQHHTQEGDVGSKRRKLTWALGRKRDLTDLVTRFGKVVQQLHDLDKDRNLEHGSLAGICQTLIELRQALAETQADTRREIHNWLLGQHSPNERYDDSRNRRLKGTCDWVLTRPAFARWSASDLPSGTPEILWIHGRPGFGKTILSSRIVEHLSAVPDRPVAHFFFSSDHESRNDPYIVMRSWVSQLASQPEVFALTYQRWTTTQDQVAARATVTQLLHEALQARPGCYLVVDGLDECNAPTDSSSSVARFLEDVKNAITPTTRVLVVSREEPEIRQALRNDDPNRLAEYEISPEDVQADTTAFARSIVNRKLPKKSEYDRASLSRTMTNQCEGQFLWLKMQEQNLKAWKNLGQLQSALEGTPTGLDHIYERNWDKIKRSDRSVALLRWAAFALRPLTIDEITEAVLIDEDCEALPTHELPDAIDDEYIGSEILGFCGPLLEVRGSHPVSAAGNQTVHLAHFTIREFLVRRLPTGGIWQNENLRASNERIQHTILARSCLWQLFETTQQHRGMHM
;
A
#
# COMPACT_ATOMS: atom_id res chain seq x y z
N MET A 1 15.02 48.84 5.05
CA MET A 1 14.52 47.49 4.77
C MET A 1 15.74 46.61 4.53
N GLU A 2 15.69 45.33 4.90
CA GLU A 2 16.75 44.29 4.73
C GLU A 2 17.79 44.16 5.86
N PRO A 3 17.42 43.43 6.94
CA PRO A 3 18.35 42.47 7.56
C PRO A 3 17.79 41.03 7.60
N ALA A 4 16.50 40.84 7.32
CA ALA A 4 15.81 39.55 7.45
C ALA A 4 16.15 38.49 6.38
N SER A 5 16.81 38.87 5.28
CA SER A 5 17.17 37.94 4.18
C SER A 5 18.41 37.10 4.47
N LEU A 6 19.35 37.60 5.28
CA LEU A 6 20.60 36.90 5.65
C LEU A 6 20.37 35.85 6.76
N SER A 7 19.50 36.12 7.72
CA SER A 7 19.16 35.19 8.81
C SER A 7 18.35 33.99 8.33
N PHE A 8 17.48 34.16 7.33
CA PHE A 8 16.75 33.06 6.67
C PHE A 8 17.65 32.15 5.83
N GLY A 9 18.71 32.70 5.22
CA GLY A 9 19.67 31.95 4.40
C GLY A 9 20.51 30.97 5.22
N LEU A 10 21.05 31.40 6.37
CA LEU A 10 21.90 30.58 7.25
C LEU A 10 21.16 29.44 7.96
N VAL A 11 19.90 29.64 8.36
CA VAL A 11 19.07 28.57 8.94
C VAL A 11 18.71 27.52 7.89
N ALA A 12 18.52 27.91 6.62
CA ALA A 12 18.25 26.98 5.52
C ALA A 12 19.49 26.15 5.08
N VAL A 13 20.70 26.60 5.42
CA VAL A 13 21.99 25.95 5.11
C VAL A 13 22.24 24.73 6.01
N ILE A 14 21.70 24.71 7.22
CA ILE A 14 22.19 23.84 8.31
C ILE A 14 21.45 22.51 8.37
N ASP A 15 20.14 22.50 8.12
CA ASP A 15 19.36 21.25 8.05
C ASP A 15 19.92 20.23 7.04
N PRO A 16 20.30 20.62 5.80
CA PRO A 16 20.92 19.69 4.85
C PRO A 16 22.28 19.15 5.31
N LEU A 17 23.09 19.97 5.98
CA LEU A 17 24.41 19.57 6.47
C LEU A 17 24.30 18.62 7.67
N ILE A 18 23.35 18.85 8.57
CA ILE A 18 23.03 17.94 9.68
C ILE A 18 22.50 16.60 9.14
N GLN A 19 21.59 16.63 8.16
CA GLN A 19 21.08 15.42 7.51
C GLN A 19 22.18 14.64 6.78
N LEU A 20 23.11 15.34 6.12
CA LEU A 20 24.26 14.73 5.45
C LEU A 20 25.22 14.08 6.46
N ILE A 21 25.56 14.79 7.54
CA ILE A 21 26.40 14.25 8.62
C ILE A 21 25.74 13.01 9.25
N GLY A 22 24.43 13.03 9.45
CA GLY A 22 23.64 11.87 9.88
C GLY A 22 23.72 10.72 8.87
N ALA A 23 23.50 10.99 7.58
CA ALA A 23 23.51 10.00 6.52
C ALA A 23 24.90 9.35 6.32
N VAL A 24 25.98 10.13 6.37
CA VAL A 24 27.35 9.63 6.22
C VAL A 24 27.84 8.90 7.49
N ASN A 25 27.45 9.36 8.69
CA ASN A 25 27.73 8.61 9.93
C ASN A 25 26.97 7.28 9.97
N ALA A 26 25.73 7.25 9.47
CA ALA A 26 24.98 6.01 9.26
C ALA A 26 25.54 5.16 8.12
N TYR A 27 26.49 5.65 7.32
CA TYR A 27 27.22 4.86 6.31
C TYR A 27 28.51 4.25 6.89
N ARG A 28 29.21 5.00 7.75
CA ARG A 28 30.47 4.58 8.41
C ARG A 28 30.39 3.27 9.16
N SER A 29 29.24 2.96 9.75
CA SER A 29 29.06 1.73 10.51
C SER A 29 28.84 0.48 9.65
N PHE A 30 28.79 0.60 8.30
CA PHE A 30 28.25 -0.50 7.46
C PHE A 30 29.10 -0.97 6.28
N THR A 31 30.21 -0.33 5.89
CA THR A 31 31.09 -0.85 4.82
C THR A 31 32.58 -0.71 5.11
N PRO A 32 33.38 -1.81 5.06
CA PRO A 32 34.82 -1.77 5.25
C PRO A 32 35.62 -1.18 4.06
N ASP A 33 35.03 -1.06 2.85
CA ASP A 33 35.76 -0.68 1.62
C ASP A 33 35.72 0.82 1.25
N SER A 34 35.60 1.72 2.23
CA SER A 34 35.42 3.16 1.98
C SER A 34 36.36 4.06 2.79
N ASP A 35 37.54 3.59 3.16
CA ASP A 35 38.48 4.35 4.00
C ASP A 35 38.90 5.69 3.39
N ALA A 36 39.13 5.75 2.08
CA ALA A 36 39.52 6.98 1.38
C ALA A 36 38.41 8.03 1.35
N LEU A 37 37.17 7.62 1.03
CA LEU A 37 35.99 8.49 1.03
C LEU A 37 35.62 8.94 2.44
N ASN A 38 35.75 8.05 3.43
CA ASN A 38 35.53 8.38 4.84
C ASN A 38 36.57 9.36 5.37
N ALA A 39 37.84 9.20 4.97
CA ALA A 39 38.92 10.12 5.32
C ALA A 39 38.70 11.50 4.66
N GLN A 40 38.29 11.53 3.39
CA GLN A 40 37.96 12.77 2.69
C GLN A 40 36.78 13.50 3.36
N PHE A 41 35.71 12.78 3.69
CA PHE A 41 34.57 13.36 4.42
C PHE A 41 34.96 13.84 5.82
N GLU A 42 35.75 13.07 6.58
CA GLU A 42 36.26 13.55 7.89
C GLU A 42 37.11 14.81 7.74
N ALA A 43 37.96 14.88 6.71
CA ALA A 43 38.80 16.05 6.48
C ALA A 43 37.96 17.30 6.22
N GLU A 44 36.94 17.20 5.36
CA GLU A 44 36.02 18.31 5.10
C GLU A 44 35.14 18.64 6.30
N ARG A 45 34.69 17.63 7.06
CA ARG A 45 33.94 17.85 8.30
C ARG A 45 34.77 18.58 9.34
N LEU A 46 36.03 18.17 9.55
CA LEU A 46 36.95 18.84 10.46
C LEU A 46 37.30 20.26 10.00
N ARG A 47 37.39 20.49 8.68
CA ARG A 47 37.54 21.84 8.11
C ARG A 47 36.32 22.70 8.41
N PHE A 48 35.11 22.15 8.26
CA PHE A 48 33.87 22.83 8.62
C PHE A 48 33.77 23.10 10.12
N GLU A 49 34.10 22.12 10.98
CA GLU A 49 34.14 22.29 12.44
C GLU A 49 35.15 23.36 12.85
N ARG A 50 36.34 23.38 12.24
CA ARG A 50 37.35 24.42 12.46
C ARG A 50 36.90 25.79 11.98
N TRP A 51 36.25 25.86 10.82
CA TRP A 51 35.66 27.09 10.32
C TRP A 51 34.60 27.61 11.32
N ASN A 52 33.68 26.74 11.75
CA ASN A 52 32.65 27.07 12.74
C ASN A 52 33.26 27.58 14.07
N LEU A 53 34.33 26.93 14.54
CA LEU A 53 35.07 27.36 15.74
C LEU A 53 35.85 28.67 15.53
N SER A 54 36.43 28.88 14.35
CA SER A 54 37.14 30.13 14.01
C SER A 54 36.19 31.32 13.84
N VAL A 55 34.91 31.05 13.54
CA VAL A 55 33.82 32.01 13.47
C VAL A 55 33.16 32.24 14.86
N GLY A 56 33.72 31.64 15.93
CA GLY A 56 33.25 31.74 17.32
C GLY A 56 33.20 33.15 17.95
N PRO A 57 32.73 33.26 19.21
CA PRO A 57 31.80 34.28 19.75
C PRO A 57 32.28 35.74 19.84
N ASP A 58 33.47 36.06 19.32
CA ASP A 58 34.06 37.40 19.39
C ASP A 58 33.57 38.33 18.26
N ARG A 59 32.25 38.45 18.14
CA ARG A 59 31.62 39.61 17.51
C ARG A 59 30.40 40.10 18.29
N ARG A 60 30.67 40.56 19.52
CA ARG A 60 29.92 41.69 20.12
C ARG A 60 30.15 43.04 19.41
N GLN A 61 30.74 43.05 18.21
CA GLN A 61 31.00 44.25 17.41
C GLN A 61 30.75 44.06 15.90
N LEU A 62 29.74 43.27 15.53
CA LEU A 62 28.98 43.58 14.31
C LEU A 62 27.66 44.22 14.74
N SER A 63 27.48 45.48 14.36
CA SER A 63 26.20 46.16 14.42
C SER A 63 25.20 45.46 13.46
N ALA A 64 24.43 44.48 13.93
CA ALA A 64 23.21 44.00 13.28
C ALA A 64 22.31 43.22 14.27
N ASP A 65 21.01 43.51 14.23
CA ASP A 65 19.87 43.06 15.05
C ASP A 65 20.02 41.82 15.96
N ASP A 66 19.49 41.98 17.18
CA ASP A 66 19.38 41.05 18.32
C ASP A 66 18.86 39.64 17.96
N GLN A 67 18.11 39.50 16.86
CA GLN A 67 17.64 38.21 16.34
C GLN A 67 18.74 37.35 15.71
N THR A 68 19.76 37.96 15.10
CA THR A 68 20.84 37.23 14.40
C THR A 68 21.78 36.54 15.39
N SER A 69 22.02 37.17 16.54
CA SER A 69 22.87 36.62 17.61
C SER A 69 22.19 35.44 18.33
N SER A 70 20.88 35.52 18.59
CA SER A 70 20.10 34.42 19.18
C SER A 70 20.01 33.20 18.25
N VAL A 71 19.92 33.42 16.94
CA VAL A 71 19.90 32.34 15.94
C VAL A 71 21.27 31.65 15.88
N VAL A 72 22.38 32.39 15.86
CA VAL A 72 23.74 31.81 15.86
C VAL A 72 24.06 31.04 17.14
N GLU A 73 23.63 31.53 18.32
CA GLU A 73 23.81 30.80 19.59
C GLU A 73 22.98 29.51 19.65
N ASN A 74 21.73 29.53 19.18
CA ASN A 74 20.92 28.32 19.05
C ASN A 74 21.55 27.33 18.06
N LEU A 75 22.10 27.80 16.95
CA LEU A 75 22.78 26.99 15.94
C LEU A 75 24.04 26.29 16.48
N LEU A 76 24.86 26.99 17.26
CA LEU A 76 26.04 26.40 17.92
C LEU A 76 25.64 25.35 18.96
N SER A 77 24.55 25.59 19.72
CA SER A 77 24.05 24.65 20.73
C SER A 77 23.52 23.32 20.16
N VAL A 78 23.00 23.34 18.93
CA VAL A 78 22.50 22.14 18.22
C VAL A 78 23.66 21.32 17.66
N ILE A 79 24.69 21.98 17.11
CA ILE A 79 25.92 21.33 16.64
C ILE A 79 26.65 20.67 17.81
N ASP A 80 26.79 21.36 18.95
CA ASP A 80 27.43 20.81 20.15
C ASP A 80 26.66 19.63 20.75
N ASN A 81 25.32 19.67 20.80
CA ASN A 81 24.50 18.52 21.26
C ASN A 81 24.67 17.27 20.39
N ILE A 82 24.85 17.44 19.07
CA ILE A 82 25.06 16.33 18.13
C ILE A 82 26.48 15.76 18.26
N LEU A 83 27.47 16.59 18.57
CA LEU A 83 28.84 16.15 18.84
C LEU A 83 28.96 15.44 20.20
N GLU A 84 28.28 15.92 21.25
CA GLU A 84 28.25 15.30 22.58
C GLU A 84 27.50 13.96 22.63
N THR A 85 26.43 13.79 21.84
CA THR A 85 25.72 12.50 21.73
C THR A 85 26.59 11.36 21.20
N LYS A 86 27.70 11.68 20.52
CA LYS A 86 28.71 10.71 20.06
C LYS A 86 29.66 10.27 21.18
N GLU A 87 30.07 11.18 22.07
CA GLU A 87 30.91 10.84 23.22
C GLU A 87 30.20 9.90 24.20
N ARG A 88 28.89 10.11 24.42
CA ARG A 88 28.05 9.21 25.25
C ARG A 88 27.94 7.80 24.67
N LYS A 89 27.88 7.64 23.34
CA LYS A 89 27.85 6.30 22.70
C LYS A 89 29.20 5.57 22.76
N HIS A 90 30.31 6.30 22.80
CA HIS A 90 31.66 5.72 22.95
C HIS A 90 31.96 5.24 24.38
N GLN A 91 31.32 5.80 25.40
CA GLN A 91 31.48 5.35 26.79
C GLN A 91 30.62 4.13 27.16
N ILE A 92 29.45 3.95 26.55
CA ILE A 92 28.57 2.79 26.80
C ILE A 92 29.12 1.49 26.16
N GLY A 93 29.87 1.59 25.06
CA GLY A 93 30.43 0.44 24.34
C GLY A 93 31.63 -0.26 24.99
N LYS A 94 32.18 0.26 26.10
CA LYS A 94 33.34 -0.34 26.80
C LYS A 94 32.99 -1.24 27.99
N ALA A 95 31.71 -1.32 28.38
CA ALA A 95 31.29 -2.14 29.52
C ALA A 95 30.30 -3.23 29.10
N LYS A 96 30.79 -4.30 28.45
CA LYS A 96 30.28 -5.69 28.49
C LYS A 96 30.97 -6.54 27.42
N SER A 97 32.12 -7.10 27.77
CA SER A 97 32.68 -8.27 27.07
C SER A 97 33.11 -9.29 28.12
N GLY A 98 32.22 -10.24 28.43
CA GLY A 98 32.54 -11.48 29.13
C GLY A 98 32.38 -12.65 28.15
N PRO A 99 33.20 -13.71 28.24
CA PRO A 99 33.33 -14.69 27.17
C PRO A 99 32.24 -15.77 27.26
N LEU A 100 31.57 -16.09 26.16
CA LEU A 100 30.68 -17.25 26.05
C LEU A 100 31.32 -18.36 25.21
N ASN A 101 31.20 -19.57 25.77
CA ASN A 101 31.81 -20.82 25.36
C ASN A 101 31.37 -21.33 23.98
N LYS A 102 32.30 -22.03 23.32
CA LYS A 102 32.07 -22.92 22.19
C LYS A 102 31.09 -24.04 22.57
N ALA A 103 30.02 -24.21 21.80
CA ALA A 103 29.28 -25.46 21.72
C ALA A 103 28.90 -25.76 20.27
N THR A 104 29.07 -27.03 19.94
CA THR A 104 29.07 -27.72 18.66
C THR A 104 27.68 -27.76 18.03
N PHE A 105 27.56 -27.52 16.72
CA PHE A 105 26.36 -27.86 15.94
C PHE A 105 26.70 -28.83 14.81
N GLY A 106 25.92 -29.92 14.79
CA GLY A 106 26.01 -31.02 13.84
C GLY A 106 25.45 -30.66 12.46
N THR A 107 26.08 -31.27 11.47
CA THR A 107 25.74 -31.33 10.05
C THR A 107 24.32 -31.85 9.80
N VAL A 108 23.53 -31.09 9.03
CA VAL A 108 22.42 -31.62 8.23
C VAL A 108 22.56 -31.05 6.81
N ASN A 109 22.78 -31.95 5.86
CA ASN A 109 22.84 -31.68 4.43
C ASN A 109 21.46 -31.33 3.88
N GLN A 110 21.34 -30.25 3.12
CA GLN A 110 20.28 -30.08 2.11
C GLN A 110 20.88 -29.58 0.80
N HIS A 111 20.74 -30.42 -0.23
CA HIS A 111 21.00 -30.09 -1.62
C HIS A 111 19.93 -29.14 -2.13
N HIS A 112 20.31 -27.94 -2.56
CA HIS A 112 19.48 -27.09 -3.43
C HIS A 112 20.26 -26.70 -4.68
N THR A 113 19.59 -26.91 -5.81
CA THR A 113 19.98 -26.67 -7.18
C THR A 113 20.33 -25.20 -7.42
N GLN A 114 21.55 -24.97 -7.91
CA GLN A 114 22.14 -23.68 -8.25
C GLN A 114 21.58 -23.17 -9.59
N GLU A 115 20.55 -22.32 -9.59
CA GLU A 115 20.28 -21.51 -10.79
C GLU A 115 19.68 -20.10 -10.53
N GLY A 116 19.57 -19.66 -9.26
CA GLY A 116 19.04 -18.32 -8.89
C GLY A 116 20.06 -17.26 -8.43
N ASP A 117 21.34 -17.58 -8.28
CA ASP A 117 22.31 -16.77 -7.50
C ASP A 117 23.03 -15.66 -8.30
N VAL A 118 23.15 -15.80 -9.63
CA VAL A 118 23.97 -14.89 -10.47
C VAL A 118 23.33 -13.50 -10.65
N GLY A 119 21.99 -13.42 -10.70
CA GLY A 119 21.26 -12.16 -10.88
C GLY A 119 21.26 -11.24 -9.64
N SER A 120 21.19 -11.84 -8.44
CA SER A 120 21.20 -11.11 -7.16
C SER A 120 22.56 -10.44 -6.90
N LYS A 121 23.65 -11.18 -7.11
CA LYS A 121 25.02 -10.67 -6.94
C LYS A 121 25.34 -9.55 -7.92
N ARG A 122 24.96 -9.69 -9.20
CA ARG A 122 25.15 -8.63 -10.21
C ARG A 122 24.37 -7.36 -9.87
N ARG A 123 23.09 -7.47 -9.48
CA ARG A 123 22.29 -6.31 -9.07
C ARG A 123 22.85 -5.61 -7.83
N LYS A 124 23.29 -6.37 -6.81
CA LYS A 124 23.93 -5.82 -5.61
C LYS A 124 25.30 -5.18 -5.89
N LEU A 125 26.09 -5.73 -6.81
CA LEU A 125 27.34 -5.13 -7.28
C LEU A 125 27.10 -3.84 -8.07
N THR A 126 26.18 -3.85 -9.04
CA THR A 126 25.80 -2.65 -9.80
C THR A 126 25.25 -1.57 -8.88
N TRP A 127 24.49 -1.97 -7.86
CA TRP A 127 23.98 -1.08 -6.84
C TRP A 127 25.07 -0.50 -5.93
N ALA A 128 25.95 -1.34 -5.37
CA ALA A 128 27.05 -0.90 -4.54
C ALA A 128 27.98 0.06 -5.30
N LEU A 129 28.16 -0.17 -6.61
CA LEU A 129 28.88 0.71 -7.52
C LEU A 129 28.13 2.03 -7.79
N GLY A 130 26.80 1.99 -7.96
CA GLY A 130 25.95 3.18 -8.08
C GLY A 130 26.01 4.04 -6.82
N ARG A 131 25.77 3.44 -5.66
CA ARG A 131 25.82 4.11 -4.36
C ARG A 131 27.21 4.66 -4.00
N LYS A 132 28.29 4.00 -4.43
CA LYS A 132 29.64 4.54 -4.31
C LYS A 132 29.80 5.83 -5.11
N ARG A 133 29.22 5.92 -6.32
CA ARG A 133 29.19 7.15 -7.11
C ARG A 133 28.36 8.23 -6.42
N ASP A 134 27.17 7.90 -5.93
CA ASP A 134 26.27 8.86 -5.27
C ASP A 134 26.89 9.43 -3.99
N LEU A 135 27.53 8.58 -3.18
CA LEU A 135 28.26 9.03 -1.99
C LEU A 135 29.49 9.86 -2.35
N THR A 136 30.20 9.52 -3.44
CA THR A 136 31.34 10.32 -3.92
C THR A 136 30.88 11.69 -4.37
N ASP A 137 29.74 11.78 -5.05
CA ASP A 137 29.16 13.05 -5.49
C ASP A 137 28.72 13.90 -4.28
N LEU A 138 28.06 13.28 -3.29
CA LEU A 138 27.68 13.94 -2.03
C LEU A 138 28.90 14.48 -1.25
N VAL A 139 29.95 13.68 -1.08
CA VAL A 139 31.18 14.09 -0.38
C VAL A 139 31.90 15.21 -1.17
N THR A 140 31.90 15.13 -2.50
CA THR A 140 32.51 16.16 -3.36
C THR A 140 31.74 17.48 -3.29
N ARG A 141 30.41 17.44 -3.33
CA ARG A 141 29.55 18.63 -3.19
C ARG A 141 29.66 19.24 -1.79
N PHE A 142 29.74 18.43 -0.74
CA PHE A 142 30.01 18.90 0.62
C PHE A 142 31.37 19.60 0.71
N GLY A 143 32.43 19.01 0.15
CA GLY A 143 33.75 19.66 0.09
C GLY A 143 33.73 21.00 -0.65
N LYS A 144 32.93 21.14 -1.72
CA LYS A 144 32.74 22.44 -2.41
C LYS A 144 32.08 23.48 -1.51
N VAL A 145 31.05 23.11 -0.75
CA VAL A 145 30.39 24.02 0.21
C VAL A 145 31.38 24.46 1.30
N VAL A 146 32.12 23.51 1.88
CA VAL A 146 33.12 23.81 2.92
C VAL A 146 34.22 24.72 2.38
N GLN A 147 34.69 24.48 1.16
CA GLN A 147 35.69 25.31 0.50
C GLN A 147 35.16 26.73 0.23
N GLN A 148 33.94 26.88 -0.29
CA GLN A 148 33.31 28.19 -0.50
C GLN A 148 33.14 28.98 0.80
N LEU A 149 32.72 28.32 1.89
CA LEU A 149 32.62 28.93 3.22
C LEU A 149 33.99 29.38 3.76
N HIS A 150 35.02 28.58 3.53
CA HIS A 150 36.39 28.90 3.93
C HIS A 150 36.99 30.04 3.08
N ASP A 151 36.64 30.15 1.80
CA ASP A 151 37.11 31.23 0.93
C ASP A 151 36.45 32.58 1.26
N LEU A 152 35.20 32.55 1.73
CA LEU A 152 34.48 33.72 2.26
C LEU A 152 35.07 34.31 3.53
N ASP A 153 35.74 33.50 4.36
CA ASP A 153 36.42 34.00 5.56
C ASP A 153 37.72 34.77 5.22
N LYS A 154 38.32 34.49 4.06
CA LYS A 154 39.56 35.16 3.60
C LYS A 154 39.30 36.50 2.91
N ASP A 155 38.19 36.63 2.20
CA ASP A 155 37.81 37.88 1.52
C ASP A 155 36.81 38.69 2.37
N ARG A 156 37.30 39.71 3.08
CA ARG A 156 36.49 40.57 3.98
C ARG A 156 35.48 41.49 3.26
N ASN A 157 35.37 41.42 1.92
CA ASN A 157 34.40 42.18 1.13
C ASN A 157 33.32 41.26 0.58
N LEU A 158 32.14 41.30 1.20
CA LEU A 158 30.96 40.51 0.83
C LEU A 158 30.34 41.04 -0.47
N GLU A 159 30.65 40.43 -1.62
CA GLU A 159 29.85 40.60 -2.83
C GLU A 159 28.62 39.67 -2.79
N HIS A 160 27.43 40.21 -3.08
CA HIS A 160 26.16 39.47 -3.09
C HIS A 160 26.18 38.22 -3.99
N GLY A 161 27.06 38.18 -5.01
CA GLY A 161 27.23 37.03 -5.89
C GLY A 161 27.86 35.79 -5.23
N SER A 162 28.70 35.98 -4.19
CA SER A 162 29.36 34.86 -3.50
C SER A 162 28.41 34.10 -2.57
N LEU A 163 27.48 34.81 -1.93
CA LEU A 163 26.44 34.19 -1.08
C LEU A 163 25.41 33.42 -1.93
N ALA A 164 25.03 33.97 -3.10
CA ALA A 164 24.14 33.29 -4.03
C ALA A 164 24.73 31.95 -4.52
N GLY A 165 26.04 31.89 -4.76
CA GLY A 165 26.76 30.68 -5.15
C GLY A 165 26.75 29.56 -4.09
N ILE A 166 26.89 29.91 -2.80
CA ILE A 166 26.77 28.93 -1.71
C ILE A 166 25.34 28.41 -1.61
N CYS A 167 24.35 29.31 -1.62
CA CYS A 167 22.93 28.92 -1.54
C CYS A 167 22.56 27.95 -2.66
N GLN A 168 23.05 28.20 -3.87
CA GLN A 168 22.84 27.30 -5.01
C GLN A 168 23.47 25.92 -4.80
N THR A 169 24.74 25.87 -4.35
CA THR A 169 25.46 24.61 -4.11
C THR A 169 24.82 23.79 -2.97
N LEU A 170 24.24 24.45 -1.98
CA LEU A 170 23.50 23.81 -0.87
C LEU A 170 22.14 23.25 -1.30
N ILE A 171 21.42 23.96 -2.16
CA ILE A 171 20.16 23.46 -2.76
C ILE A 171 20.47 22.18 -3.53
N GLU A 172 21.54 22.17 -4.34
CA GLU A 172 21.98 21.00 -5.08
C GLU A 172 22.40 19.84 -4.16
N LEU A 173 23.13 20.12 -3.07
CA LEU A 173 23.51 19.10 -2.08
C LEU A 173 22.27 18.50 -1.39
N ARG A 174 21.29 19.33 -1.04
CA ARG A 174 20.02 18.89 -0.44
C ARG A 174 19.21 18.03 -1.42
N GLN A 175 19.15 18.42 -2.68
CA GLN A 175 18.48 17.66 -3.74
C GLN A 175 19.14 16.29 -3.93
N ALA A 176 20.47 16.25 -4.08
CA ALA A 176 21.22 15.00 -4.22
C ALA A 176 21.05 14.06 -3.00
N LEU A 177 21.00 14.62 -1.78
CA LEU A 177 20.76 13.85 -0.56
C LEU A 177 19.34 13.27 -0.53
N ALA A 178 18.33 14.07 -0.92
CA ALA A 178 16.95 13.64 -1.00
C ALA A 178 16.75 12.55 -2.06
N GLU A 179 17.39 12.69 -3.23
CA GLU A 179 17.39 11.69 -4.31
C GLU A 179 18.00 10.36 -3.85
N THR A 180 19.17 10.39 -3.21
CA THR A 180 19.84 9.18 -2.70
C THR A 180 19.00 8.47 -1.63
N GLN A 181 18.36 9.24 -0.74
CA GLN A 181 17.44 8.69 0.27
C GLN A 181 16.18 8.10 -0.37
N ALA A 182 15.61 8.77 -1.38
CA ALA A 182 14.44 8.30 -2.11
C ALA A 182 14.74 6.98 -2.85
N ASP A 183 15.90 6.88 -3.49
CA ASP A 183 16.34 5.66 -4.19
C ASP A 183 16.54 4.50 -3.21
N THR A 184 17.19 4.75 -2.08
CA THR A 184 17.37 3.75 -1.01
C THR A 184 16.01 3.28 -0.47
N ARG A 185 15.08 4.21 -0.23
CA ARG A 185 13.71 3.90 0.22
C ARG A 185 12.97 3.05 -0.80
N ARG A 186 13.08 3.37 -2.09
CA ARG A 186 12.48 2.60 -3.18
C ARG A 186 12.99 1.17 -3.22
N GLU A 187 14.28 0.95 -2.94
CA GLU A 187 14.86 -0.40 -2.95
C GLU A 187 14.49 -1.22 -1.73
N ILE A 188 14.48 -0.60 -0.55
CA ILE A 188 13.94 -1.23 0.66
C ILE A 188 12.49 -1.64 0.43
N HIS A 189 11.69 -0.74 -0.14
CA HIS A 189 10.30 -1.02 -0.51
C HIS A 189 10.24 -2.24 -1.44
N ASN A 190 11.05 -2.27 -2.50
CA ASN A 190 11.10 -3.41 -3.44
C ASN A 190 11.62 -4.71 -2.78
N TRP A 191 12.51 -4.63 -1.78
CA TRP A 191 12.97 -5.80 -1.04
C TRP A 191 11.90 -6.36 -0.09
N LEU A 192 11.10 -5.47 0.51
CA LEU A 192 10.00 -5.87 1.38
C LEU A 192 8.82 -6.43 0.57
N LEU A 193 8.39 -5.70 -0.46
CA LEU A 193 7.14 -5.92 -1.20
C LEU A 193 7.31 -6.55 -2.59
N GLY A 194 8.54 -6.70 -3.09
CA GLY A 194 8.78 -7.25 -4.42
C GLY A 194 8.22 -6.37 -5.54
N GLN A 195 7.47 -6.99 -6.46
CA GLN A 195 6.74 -6.29 -7.54
C GLN A 195 5.38 -5.73 -7.10
N HIS A 196 4.99 -5.94 -5.84
CA HIS A 196 3.70 -5.46 -5.35
C HIS A 196 3.78 -3.94 -5.11
N SER A 197 2.92 -3.19 -5.78
CA SER A 197 2.86 -1.72 -5.69
C SER A 197 2.31 -1.28 -4.32
N PRO A 198 2.59 -0.03 -3.90
CA PRO A 198 1.94 0.57 -2.76
C PRO A 198 0.41 0.50 -2.94
N ASN A 199 -0.29 0.24 -1.85
CA ASN A 199 -1.72 -0.04 -1.80
C ASN A 199 -2.61 1.14 -2.29
N GLU A 200 -2.75 1.30 -3.62
CA GLU A 200 -3.61 2.31 -4.28
C GLU A 200 -5.09 2.22 -3.87
N ARG A 201 -5.49 1.07 -3.30
CA ARG A 201 -6.87 0.82 -2.91
C ARG A 201 -7.35 1.72 -1.78
N TYR A 202 -6.45 2.17 -0.91
CA TYR A 202 -6.80 3.16 0.11
C TYR A 202 -7.29 4.46 -0.53
N ASP A 203 -6.52 4.99 -1.50
CA ASP A 203 -6.85 6.24 -2.19
C ASP A 203 -8.12 6.09 -3.04
N ASP A 204 -8.31 4.97 -3.75
CA ASP A 204 -9.57 4.69 -4.46
C ASP A 204 -10.77 4.69 -3.50
N SER A 205 -10.65 3.99 -2.38
CA SER A 205 -11.73 3.88 -1.38
C SER A 205 -12.05 5.23 -0.75
N ARG A 206 -11.01 6.02 -0.46
CA ARG A 206 -11.14 7.39 0.07
C ARG A 206 -11.82 8.31 -0.93
N ASN A 207 -11.42 8.27 -2.20
CA ASN A 207 -11.99 9.10 -3.26
C ASN A 207 -13.44 8.73 -3.61
N ARG A 208 -13.80 7.44 -3.49
CA ARG A 208 -15.16 6.94 -3.73
C ARG A 208 -16.11 7.18 -2.57
N ARG A 209 -15.60 7.46 -1.36
CA ARG A 209 -16.43 7.70 -0.18
C ARG A 209 -17.34 8.92 -0.41
N LEU A 210 -18.62 8.76 -0.10
CA LEU A 210 -19.55 9.89 -0.10
C LEU A 210 -19.22 10.83 1.06
N LYS A 211 -19.09 12.12 0.79
CA LYS A 211 -18.78 13.10 1.83
C LYS A 211 -19.85 13.08 2.93
N GLY A 212 -19.42 13.02 4.19
CA GLY A 212 -20.30 12.99 5.36
C GLY A 212 -20.85 11.60 5.74
N THR A 213 -20.35 10.52 5.14
CA THR A 213 -20.66 9.15 5.55
C THR A 213 -19.51 8.52 6.34
N CYS A 214 -19.79 7.39 7.00
CA CYS A 214 -18.84 6.57 7.75
C CYS A 214 -18.32 7.20 9.05
N ASP A 215 -18.84 8.36 9.47
CA ASP A 215 -18.45 9.02 10.72
C ASP A 215 -19.02 8.33 11.96
N TRP A 216 -20.10 7.55 11.80
CA TRP A 216 -20.78 6.87 12.90
C TRP A 216 -19.82 5.99 13.72
N VAL A 217 -18.87 5.30 13.07
CA VAL A 217 -17.93 4.38 13.74
C VAL A 217 -17.02 5.08 14.74
N LEU A 218 -16.68 6.35 14.47
CA LEU A 218 -15.76 7.13 15.30
C LEU A 218 -16.36 7.42 16.67
N THR A 219 -17.69 7.45 16.76
CA THR A 219 -18.43 7.67 18.01
C THR A 219 -18.75 6.39 18.77
N ARG A 220 -18.51 5.21 18.17
CA ARG A 220 -18.83 3.93 18.80
C ARG A 220 -17.87 3.68 19.97
N PRO A 221 -18.37 3.29 21.16
CA PRO A 221 -17.54 3.12 22.36
C PRO A 221 -16.35 2.18 22.16
N ALA A 222 -16.52 1.11 21.37
CA ALA A 222 -15.45 0.15 21.06
C ALA A 222 -14.29 0.84 20.33
N PHE A 223 -14.58 1.63 19.29
CA PHE A 223 -13.58 2.35 18.52
C PHE A 223 -12.97 3.52 19.31
N ALA A 224 -13.81 4.34 19.94
CA ALA A 224 -13.36 5.52 20.68
C ALA A 224 -12.41 5.16 21.83
N ARG A 225 -12.71 4.06 22.56
CA ARG A 225 -11.83 3.55 23.62
C ARG A 225 -10.52 2.99 23.06
N TRP A 226 -10.59 2.21 21.99
CA TRP A 226 -9.43 1.58 21.38
C TRP A 226 -8.45 2.60 20.76
N SER A 227 -8.97 3.68 20.18
CA SER A 227 -8.19 4.71 19.50
C SER A 227 -7.70 5.85 20.40
N ALA A 228 -8.08 5.87 21.69
CA ALA A 228 -7.71 6.94 22.61
C ALA A 228 -6.19 7.15 22.74
N SER A 229 -5.73 8.37 22.97
CA SER A 229 -4.29 8.66 23.03
C SER A 229 -3.64 8.27 24.36
N ASP A 230 -4.39 8.35 25.46
CA ASP A 230 -3.96 8.08 26.83
C ASP A 230 -3.92 6.59 27.19
N LEU A 231 -4.43 5.73 26.31
CA LEU A 231 -4.42 4.26 26.40
C LEU A 231 -4.61 3.74 27.84
N PRO A 232 -5.82 3.90 28.41
CA PRO A 232 -6.10 3.44 29.77
C PRO A 232 -5.71 1.98 29.99
N SER A 233 -5.30 1.63 31.20
CA SER A 233 -4.96 0.25 31.56
C SER A 233 -6.10 -0.71 31.20
N GLY A 234 -5.77 -1.81 30.51
CA GLY A 234 -6.76 -2.79 30.03
C GLY A 234 -7.43 -2.41 28.71
N THR A 235 -6.94 -1.38 28.00
CA THR A 235 -7.39 -1.12 26.62
C THR A 235 -6.89 -2.23 25.69
N PRO A 236 -7.79 -2.92 24.96
CA PRO A 236 -7.39 -3.98 24.04
C PRO A 236 -6.49 -3.43 22.93
N GLU A 237 -5.49 -4.22 22.55
CA GLU A 237 -4.54 -3.86 21.50
C GLU A 237 -5.14 -4.07 20.11
N ILE A 238 -6.04 -5.05 19.98
CA ILE A 238 -6.68 -5.43 18.72
C ILE A 238 -8.16 -5.05 18.77
N LEU A 239 -8.62 -4.37 17.73
CA LEU A 239 -10.04 -4.18 17.45
C LEU A 239 -10.39 -4.92 16.16
N TRP A 240 -11.38 -5.79 16.22
CA TRP A 240 -11.93 -6.47 15.06
C TRP A 240 -13.30 -5.90 14.73
N ILE A 241 -13.40 -5.22 13.58
CA ILE A 241 -14.68 -4.76 13.04
C ILE A 241 -15.09 -5.74 11.95
N HIS A 242 -16.21 -6.44 12.15
CA HIS A 242 -16.72 -7.39 11.16
C HIS A 242 -18.15 -7.07 10.74
N GLY A 243 -18.52 -7.55 9.57
CA GLY A 243 -19.87 -7.34 9.06
C GLY A 243 -20.12 -8.09 7.76
N ARG A 244 -21.40 -8.13 7.37
CA ARG A 244 -21.85 -8.82 6.17
C ARG A 244 -21.23 -8.24 4.89
N PRO A 245 -21.19 -9.01 3.78
CA PRO A 245 -20.76 -8.49 2.50
C PRO A 245 -21.65 -7.32 2.04
N GLY A 246 -21.04 -6.32 1.39
CA GLY A 246 -21.75 -5.15 0.89
C GLY A 246 -22.04 -4.03 1.91
N PHE A 247 -21.69 -4.19 3.19
CA PHE A 247 -21.89 -3.18 4.25
C PHE A 247 -20.89 -1.99 4.19
N GLY A 248 -20.07 -1.89 3.14
CA GLY A 248 -19.16 -0.77 2.95
C GLY A 248 -17.90 -0.79 3.81
N LYS A 249 -17.51 -1.96 4.35
CA LYS A 249 -16.32 -2.15 5.22
C LYS A 249 -15.05 -1.47 4.68
N THR A 250 -14.68 -1.70 3.43
CA THR A 250 -13.51 -1.06 2.80
C THR A 250 -13.61 0.47 2.77
N ILE A 251 -14.79 1.03 2.50
CA ILE A 251 -15.01 2.48 2.54
C ILE A 251 -14.92 3.00 3.98
N LEU A 252 -15.47 2.26 4.95
CA LEU A 252 -15.34 2.54 6.38
C LEU A 252 -13.87 2.54 6.84
N SER A 253 -13.10 1.53 6.45
CA SER A 253 -11.67 1.40 6.75
C SER A 253 -10.88 2.59 6.23
N SER A 254 -11.18 3.08 5.02
CA SER A 254 -10.54 4.29 4.48
C SER A 254 -10.82 5.54 5.33
N ARG A 255 -12.02 5.65 5.92
CA ARG A 255 -12.40 6.77 6.81
C ARG A 255 -11.70 6.68 8.15
N ILE A 256 -11.55 5.47 8.68
CA ILE A 256 -10.82 5.20 9.91
C ILE A 256 -9.33 5.53 9.73
N VAL A 257 -8.70 5.04 8.65
CA VAL A 257 -7.29 5.37 8.36
C VAL A 257 -7.10 6.87 8.23
N GLU A 258 -7.97 7.57 7.50
CA GLU A 258 -7.92 9.05 7.42
C GLU A 258 -8.04 9.72 8.80
N HIS A 259 -8.90 9.22 9.69
CA HIS A 259 -9.02 9.74 11.06
C HIS A 259 -7.74 9.51 11.87
N LEU A 260 -7.20 8.30 11.86
CA LEU A 260 -6.02 7.92 12.61
C LEU A 260 -4.77 8.66 12.12
N SER A 261 -4.65 8.88 10.81
CA SER A 261 -3.55 9.63 10.21
C SER A 261 -3.56 11.12 10.57
N ALA A 262 -4.69 11.65 11.03
CA ALA A 262 -4.79 13.01 11.55
C ALA A 262 -4.31 13.15 13.00
N VAL A 263 -4.07 12.04 13.70
CA VAL A 263 -3.55 12.06 15.08
C VAL A 263 -2.05 12.36 15.03
N PRO A 264 -1.58 13.46 15.66
CA PRO A 264 -0.17 13.83 15.63
C PRO A 264 0.68 12.79 16.38
N ASP A 265 1.92 12.61 15.92
CA ASP A 265 2.95 11.78 16.56
C ASP A 265 2.61 10.28 16.69
N ARG A 266 1.57 9.80 16.00
CA ARG A 266 1.17 8.38 15.95
C ARG A 266 1.17 7.85 14.52
N PRO A 267 2.25 7.20 14.08
CA PRO A 267 2.34 6.68 12.71
C PRO A 267 1.24 5.66 12.42
N VAL A 268 0.68 5.72 11.21
CA VAL A 268 -0.35 4.79 10.73
C VAL A 268 0.20 4.00 9.56
N ALA A 269 0.04 2.69 9.61
CA ALA A 269 0.36 1.80 8.51
C ALA A 269 -0.86 0.95 8.15
N HIS A 270 -1.14 0.76 6.87
CA HIS A 270 -2.38 0.11 6.44
C HIS A 270 -2.20 -0.80 5.21
N PHE A 271 -3.00 -1.86 5.13
CA PHE A 271 -3.06 -2.72 3.94
C PHE A 271 -4.51 -3.08 3.63
N PHE A 272 -4.90 -3.00 2.37
CA PHE A 272 -6.24 -3.30 1.91
C PHE A 272 -6.10 -4.44 0.91
N PHE A 273 -6.67 -5.59 1.26
CA PHE A 273 -6.78 -6.68 0.30
C PHE A 273 -7.68 -6.25 -0.85
N SER A 274 -7.32 -6.74 -2.03
CA SER A 274 -8.10 -6.59 -3.24
C SER A 274 -8.21 -7.94 -3.90
N SER A 275 -9.43 -8.33 -4.23
CA SER A 275 -9.69 -9.56 -4.98
C SER A 275 -8.97 -9.67 -6.34
N ASP A 276 -8.53 -8.54 -6.90
CA ASP A 276 -7.93 -8.38 -8.23
C ASP A 276 -6.39 -8.59 -8.26
N HIS A 277 -5.74 -8.90 -7.12
CA HIS A 277 -4.26 -8.95 -7.04
C HIS A 277 -3.69 -10.32 -6.67
N GLU A 278 -2.53 -10.64 -7.23
CA GLU A 278 -1.79 -11.89 -6.99
C GLU A 278 -1.28 -12.02 -5.54
N SER A 279 -1.19 -10.91 -4.81
CA SER A 279 -0.70 -10.86 -3.42
C SER A 279 -1.62 -11.53 -2.39
N ARG A 280 -2.80 -12.02 -2.80
CA ARG A 280 -3.79 -12.67 -1.91
C ARG A 280 -3.31 -13.99 -1.32
N ASN A 281 -2.26 -14.59 -1.86
CA ASN A 281 -1.80 -15.91 -1.43
C ASN A 281 -0.84 -15.86 -0.22
N ASP A 282 -0.38 -14.68 0.22
CA ASP A 282 0.55 -14.52 1.34
C ASP A 282 0.10 -13.39 2.30
N PRO A 283 -0.45 -13.69 3.49
CA PRO A 283 -0.92 -12.66 4.41
C PRO A 283 0.24 -11.83 4.98
N TYR A 284 1.48 -12.33 4.94
CA TYR A 284 2.67 -11.59 5.36
C TYR A 284 2.96 -10.36 4.48
N ILE A 285 2.31 -10.22 3.33
CA ILE A 285 2.30 -8.95 2.57
C ILE A 285 1.84 -7.77 3.41
N VAL A 286 0.93 -8.00 4.37
CA VAL A 286 0.43 -6.99 5.30
C VAL A 286 1.58 -6.48 6.18
N MET A 287 2.35 -7.37 6.81
CA MET A 287 3.50 -6.94 7.63
C MET A 287 4.57 -6.24 6.81
N ARG A 288 4.86 -6.74 5.61
CA ARG A 288 5.81 -6.11 4.68
C ARG A 288 5.39 -4.68 4.36
N SER A 289 4.11 -4.49 4.05
CA SER A 289 3.53 -3.17 3.78
C SER A 289 3.60 -2.27 5.00
N TRP A 290 3.27 -2.79 6.19
CA TRP A 290 3.34 -2.02 7.42
C TRP A 290 4.76 -1.54 7.72
N VAL A 291 5.75 -2.44 7.68
CA VAL A 291 7.16 -2.07 7.87
C VAL A 291 7.59 -1.03 6.83
N SER A 292 7.22 -1.22 5.57
CA SER A 292 7.57 -0.29 4.49
C SER A 292 6.98 1.12 4.71
N GLN A 293 5.75 1.23 5.23
CA GLN A 293 5.12 2.52 5.54
C GLN A 293 5.72 3.15 6.81
N LEU A 294 5.99 2.34 7.84
CA LEU A 294 6.64 2.79 9.06
C LEU A 294 8.09 3.23 8.82
N ALA A 295 8.76 2.73 7.78
CA ALA A 295 10.09 3.20 7.35
C ALA A 295 10.11 4.66 6.83
N SER A 296 8.96 5.34 6.80
CA SER A 296 8.92 6.81 6.73
C SER A 296 9.54 7.47 7.97
N GLN A 297 9.48 6.79 9.13
CA GLN A 297 10.07 7.22 10.39
C GLN A 297 11.60 6.96 10.37
N PRO A 298 12.44 7.92 10.77
CA PRO A 298 13.90 7.79 10.71
C PRO A 298 14.45 6.57 11.46
N GLU A 299 13.91 6.29 12.64
CA GLU A 299 14.29 5.16 13.50
C GLU A 299 13.99 3.80 12.86
N VAL A 300 12.81 3.67 12.24
CA VAL A 300 12.40 2.43 11.56
C VAL A 300 13.16 2.28 10.25
N PHE A 301 13.41 3.37 9.54
CA PHE A 301 14.23 3.37 8.32
C PHE A 301 15.63 2.84 8.60
N ALA A 302 16.29 3.32 9.66
CA ALA A 302 17.64 2.90 10.03
C ALA A 302 17.70 1.39 10.31
N LEU A 303 16.74 0.85 11.08
CA LEU A 303 16.63 -0.58 11.37
C LEU A 303 16.39 -1.42 10.11
N THR A 304 15.45 -0.98 9.28
CA THR A 304 15.08 -1.66 8.03
C THR A 304 16.25 -1.69 7.06
N TYR A 305 16.95 -0.56 6.91
CA TYR A 305 18.14 -0.44 6.09
C TYR A 305 19.27 -1.36 6.59
N GLN A 306 19.55 -1.35 7.90
CA GLN A 306 20.54 -2.24 8.48
C GLN A 306 20.21 -3.70 8.16
N ARG A 307 18.95 -4.12 8.37
CA ARG A 307 18.54 -5.48 8.09
C ARG A 307 18.74 -5.83 6.63
N TRP A 308 18.26 -4.98 5.73
CA TRP A 308 18.39 -5.16 4.29
C TRP A 308 19.84 -5.35 3.83
N THR A 309 20.78 -4.54 4.34
CA THR A 309 22.21 -4.65 3.97
C THR A 309 22.86 -5.95 4.43
N THR A 310 22.40 -6.52 5.56
CA THR A 310 22.92 -7.77 6.11
C THR A 310 22.29 -9.03 5.49
N THR A 311 21.15 -8.91 4.82
CA THR A 311 20.41 -10.04 4.26
C THR A 311 20.83 -10.32 2.81
N GLN A 312 21.07 -11.60 2.49
CA GLN A 312 21.48 -12.01 1.14
C GLN A 312 20.30 -12.19 0.16
N ASP A 313 19.09 -12.43 0.68
CA ASP A 313 17.89 -12.71 -0.11
C ASP A 313 17.39 -11.51 -0.95
N GLN A 314 16.75 -11.81 -2.08
CA GLN A 314 16.12 -10.80 -2.95
C GLN A 314 14.84 -10.21 -2.35
N VAL A 315 14.14 -10.99 -1.53
CA VAL A 315 12.94 -10.60 -0.80
C VAL A 315 13.11 -11.01 0.66
N ALA A 316 12.73 -10.16 1.60
CA ALA A 316 12.86 -10.46 3.03
C ALA A 316 12.13 -11.77 3.37
N ALA A 317 12.75 -12.69 4.11
CA ALA A 317 12.05 -13.90 4.57
C ALA A 317 10.96 -13.56 5.61
N ARG A 318 9.94 -14.41 5.77
CA ARG A 318 8.83 -14.17 6.71
C ARG A 318 9.30 -13.92 8.14
N ALA A 319 10.17 -14.78 8.67
CA ALA A 319 10.76 -14.61 9.99
C ALA A 319 11.50 -13.28 10.15
N THR A 320 12.20 -12.84 9.10
CA THR A 320 12.88 -11.54 9.09
C THR A 320 11.89 -10.38 9.17
N VAL A 321 10.79 -10.45 8.42
CA VAL A 321 9.74 -9.41 8.42
C VAL A 321 9.02 -9.35 9.77
N THR A 322 8.65 -10.51 10.34
CA THR A 322 7.99 -10.57 11.65
C THR A 322 8.89 -9.94 12.73
N GLN A 323 10.18 -10.31 12.75
CA GLN A 323 11.14 -9.72 13.69
C GLN A 323 11.32 -8.22 13.45
N LEU A 324 11.43 -7.80 12.19
CA LEU A 324 11.63 -6.41 11.83
C LEU A 324 10.42 -5.54 12.21
N LEU A 325 9.19 -6.06 12.06
CA LEU A 325 7.98 -5.39 12.53
C LEU A 325 8.03 -5.20 14.05
N HIS A 326 8.38 -6.24 14.81
CA HIS A 326 8.52 -6.13 16.26
C HIS A 326 9.54 -5.06 16.66
N GLU A 327 10.74 -5.07 16.06
CA GLU A 327 11.78 -4.08 16.31
C GLU A 327 11.35 -2.66 15.92
N ALA A 328 10.62 -2.50 14.80
CA ALA A 328 10.06 -1.23 14.37
C ALA A 328 9.05 -0.67 15.38
N LEU A 329 8.15 -1.51 15.91
CA LEU A 329 7.14 -1.11 16.90
C LEU A 329 7.74 -0.82 18.29
N GLN A 330 8.90 -1.41 18.61
CA GLN A 330 9.67 -1.05 19.80
C GLN A 330 10.39 0.29 19.63
N ALA A 331 11.01 0.52 18.47
CA ALA A 331 11.71 1.75 18.16
C ALA A 331 10.76 2.94 18.02
N ARG A 332 9.55 2.70 17.50
CA ARG A 332 8.50 3.69 17.34
C ARG A 332 7.20 3.26 18.06
N PRO A 333 7.06 3.57 19.36
CA PRO A 333 5.83 3.30 20.10
C PRO A 333 4.62 4.08 19.56
N GLY A 334 3.41 3.60 19.86
CA GLY A 334 2.18 4.33 19.55
C GLY A 334 1.68 4.22 18.11
N CYS A 335 2.14 3.23 17.35
CA CYS A 335 1.68 3.01 15.97
C CYS A 335 0.25 2.47 15.89
N TYR A 336 -0.49 2.87 14.86
CA TYR A 336 -1.72 2.22 14.42
C TYR A 336 -1.46 1.34 13.19
N LEU A 337 -1.90 0.09 13.22
CA LEU A 337 -1.80 -0.86 12.12
C LEU A 337 -3.21 -1.24 11.67
N VAL A 338 -3.52 -1.11 10.37
CA VAL A 338 -4.84 -1.40 9.83
C VAL A 338 -4.75 -2.45 8.73
N VAL A 339 -5.61 -3.46 8.76
CA VAL A 339 -5.80 -4.41 7.65
C VAL A 339 -7.28 -4.51 7.29
N ASP A 340 -7.60 -4.21 6.03
CA ASP A 340 -8.95 -4.34 5.46
C ASP A 340 -9.03 -5.54 4.52
N GLY A 341 -10.13 -6.29 4.60
CA GLY A 341 -10.43 -7.41 3.71
C GLY A 341 -9.58 -8.64 3.98
N LEU A 342 -9.20 -8.92 5.23
CA LEU A 342 -8.39 -10.11 5.55
C LEU A 342 -9.07 -11.43 5.12
N ASP A 343 -10.42 -11.46 5.06
CA ASP A 343 -11.21 -12.56 4.50
C ASP A 343 -11.00 -12.79 2.99
N GLU A 344 -10.46 -11.81 2.27
CA GLU A 344 -10.11 -11.96 0.86
C GLU A 344 -8.73 -12.61 0.67
N CYS A 345 -7.97 -12.87 1.73
CA CYS A 345 -6.71 -13.59 1.64
C CYS A 345 -6.96 -15.08 1.31
N ASN A 346 -6.40 -15.57 0.22
CA ASN A 346 -6.55 -16.96 -0.25
C ASN A 346 -5.36 -17.85 0.15
N ALA A 347 -4.81 -17.60 1.34
CA ALA A 347 -3.67 -18.36 1.82
C ALA A 347 -4.12 -19.79 2.16
N PRO A 348 -3.37 -20.84 1.77
CA PRO A 348 -3.78 -22.20 2.09
C PRO A 348 -3.82 -22.42 3.60
N THR A 349 -4.95 -22.91 4.12
CA THR A 349 -5.22 -23.11 5.56
C THR A 349 -4.20 -24.01 6.26
N ASP A 350 -3.65 -25.01 5.55
CA ASP A 350 -2.66 -25.94 6.08
C ASP A 350 -1.20 -25.47 5.88
N SER A 351 -0.99 -24.30 5.28
CA SER A 351 0.35 -23.78 5.00
C SER A 351 0.98 -23.09 6.21
N SER A 352 2.31 -22.99 6.23
CA SER A 352 3.06 -22.12 7.15
C SER A 352 2.74 -20.63 7.00
N SER A 353 1.82 -20.27 6.10
CA SER A 353 1.30 -18.93 5.83
C SER A 353 -0.22 -18.81 5.94
N SER A 354 -0.87 -19.66 6.73
CA SER A 354 -2.30 -19.49 6.99
C SER A 354 -2.58 -18.14 7.66
N VAL A 355 -3.83 -17.66 7.51
CA VAL A 355 -4.28 -16.41 8.15
C VAL A 355 -4.18 -16.54 9.67
N ALA A 356 -4.47 -17.73 10.20
CA ALA A 356 -4.31 -18.01 11.63
C ALA A 356 -2.88 -17.79 12.15
N ARG A 357 -1.87 -18.37 11.47
CA ARG A 357 -0.45 -18.18 11.85
C ARG A 357 -0.01 -16.74 11.73
N PHE A 358 -0.44 -16.05 10.66
CA PHE A 358 -0.17 -14.64 10.50
C PHE A 358 -0.72 -13.80 11.67
N LEU A 359 -1.97 -14.02 12.08
CA LEU A 359 -2.56 -13.30 13.22
C LEU A 359 -1.86 -13.62 14.54
N GLU A 360 -1.38 -14.85 14.73
CA GLU A 360 -0.53 -15.24 15.86
C GLU A 360 0.79 -14.46 15.87
N ASP A 361 1.48 -14.40 14.74
CA ASP A 361 2.71 -13.62 14.59
C ASP A 361 2.48 -12.12 14.80
N VAL A 362 1.34 -11.57 14.35
CA VAL A 362 0.94 -10.18 14.65
C VAL A 362 0.80 -9.98 16.16
N LYS A 363 0.05 -10.84 16.85
CA LYS A 363 -0.13 -10.77 18.32
C LYS A 363 1.19 -10.83 19.08
N ASN A 364 2.16 -11.57 18.57
CA ASN A 364 3.50 -11.70 19.16
C ASN A 364 4.41 -10.51 18.83
N ALA A 365 4.24 -9.88 17.66
CA ALA A 365 5.05 -8.75 17.24
C ALA A 365 4.63 -7.41 17.87
N ILE A 366 3.34 -7.23 18.21
CA ILE A 366 2.83 -5.95 18.73
C ILE A 366 3.30 -5.64 20.16
N THR A 367 3.36 -4.35 20.47
CA THR A 367 3.68 -3.83 21.81
C THR A 367 2.41 -3.29 22.49
N PRO A 368 2.40 -3.10 23.83
CA PRO A 368 1.22 -2.59 24.55
C PRO A 368 0.71 -1.21 24.08
N THR A 369 1.55 -0.43 23.39
CA THR A 369 1.20 0.88 22.83
C THR A 369 0.71 0.82 21.39
N THR A 370 0.88 -0.33 20.73
CA THR A 370 0.46 -0.58 19.35
C THR A 370 -1.04 -0.88 19.31
N ARG A 371 -1.72 -0.36 18.30
CA ARG A 371 -3.16 -0.57 18.10
C ARG A 371 -3.39 -1.17 16.72
N VAL A 372 -3.94 -2.39 16.67
CA VAL A 372 -4.24 -3.11 15.43
C VAL A 372 -5.73 -3.12 15.16
N LEU A 373 -6.13 -2.70 13.97
CA LEU A 373 -7.49 -2.80 13.47
C LEU A 373 -7.54 -3.85 12.37
N VAL A 374 -8.37 -4.86 12.59
CA VAL A 374 -8.73 -5.85 11.57
C VAL A 374 -10.15 -5.53 11.10
N VAL A 375 -10.33 -5.36 9.80
CA VAL A 375 -11.66 -5.22 9.19
C VAL A 375 -11.88 -6.35 8.20
N SER A 376 -12.88 -7.19 8.44
CA SER A 376 -13.13 -8.37 7.61
C SER A 376 -14.58 -8.83 7.66
N ARG A 377 -14.90 -9.93 6.98
CA ARG A 377 -16.07 -10.74 7.32
C ARG A 377 -15.83 -11.58 8.57
N GLU A 378 -16.92 -12.12 9.05
CA GLU A 378 -16.95 -13.11 10.11
C GLU A 378 -16.59 -14.49 9.56
N GLU A 379 -15.30 -14.74 9.37
CA GLU A 379 -14.79 -16.05 8.95
C GLU A 379 -14.35 -16.87 10.17
N PRO A 380 -14.67 -18.19 10.24
CA PRO A 380 -14.32 -19.04 11.37
C PRO A 380 -12.82 -19.05 11.70
N GLU A 381 -11.95 -19.11 10.67
CA GLU A 381 -10.49 -19.10 10.85
C GLU A 381 -10.02 -17.80 11.51
N ILE A 382 -10.50 -16.65 11.04
CA ILE A 382 -10.15 -15.33 11.59
C ILE A 382 -10.62 -15.22 13.05
N ARG A 383 -11.88 -15.59 13.31
CA ARG A 383 -12.43 -15.54 14.67
C ARG A 383 -11.62 -16.41 15.63
N GLN A 384 -11.35 -17.65 15.25
CA GLN A 384 -10.61 -18.59 16.08
C GLN A 384 -9.21 -18.03 16.37
N ALA A 385 -8.49 -17.58 15.35
CA ALA A 385 -7.16 -17.01 15.49
C ALA A 385 -7.13 -15.77 16.39
N LEU A 386 -8.13 -14.89 16.33
CA LEU A 386 -8.20 -13.70 17.17
C LEU A 386 -8.53 -14.02 18.64
N ARG A 387 -9.36 -15.03 18.91
CA ARG A 387 -9.83 -15.36 20.27
C ARG A 387 -8.91 -16.27 21.08
N ASN A 388 -7.95 -16.94 20.46
CA ASN A 388 -7.26 -18.10 21.06
C ASN A 388 -6.40 -17.84 22.32
N ASP A 389 -6.02 -16.60 22.66
CA ASP A 389 -4.93 -16.39 23.65
C ASP A 389 -5.28 -15.53 24.88
N ASP A 390 -5.96 -14.40 24.72
CA ASP A 390 -6.32 -13.51 25.83
C ASP A 390 -7.56 -12.67 25.48
N PRO A 391 -8.70 -12.88 26.16
CA PRO A 391 -9.93 -12.13 25.90
C PRO A 391 -9.78 -10.62 26.19
N ASN A 392 -8.78 -10.18 26.95
CA ASN A 392 -8.57 -8.77 27.27
C ASN A 392 -7.83 -8.00 26.16
N ARG A 393 -7.20 -8.71 25.20
CA ARG A 393 -6.44 -8.08 24.11
C ARG A 393 -7.31 -7.74 22.90
N LEU A 394 -8.53 -8.27 22.82
CA LEU A 394 -9.43 -8.16 21.68
C LEU A 394 -10.72 -7.41 22.06
N ALA A 395 -11.04 -6.37 21.30
CA ALA A 395 -12.39 -5.83 21.19
C ALA A 395 -13.01 -6.28 19.86
N GLU A 396 -14.30 -6.59 19.88
CA GLU A 396 -15.07 -6.96 18.68
C GLU A 396 -16.20 -5.94 18.48
N TYR A 397 -16.47 -5.60 17.22
CA TYR A 397 -17.60 -4.76 16.84
C TYR A 397 -18.24 -5.31 15.56
N GLU A 398 -19.48 -5.77 15.67
CA GLU A 398 -20.29 -6.20 14.53
C GLU A 398 -21.05 -5.00 13.95
N ILE A 399 -20.88 -4.75 12.65
CA ILE A 399 -21.62 -3.71 11.94
C ILE A 399 -23.06 -4.17 11.74
N SER A 400 -24.01 -3.47 12.34
CA SER A 400 -25.43 -3.75 12.18
C SER A 400 -26.08 -2.92 11.05
N PRO A 401 -27.26 -3.31 10.53
CA PRO A 401 -28.00 -2.49 9.57
C PRO A 401 -28.32 -1.08 10.08
N GLU A 402 -28.53 -0.94 11.40
CA GLU A 402 -28.82 0.34 12.05
C GLU A 402 -27.60 1.28 12.02
N ASP A 403 -26.38 0.75 12.11
CA ASP A 403 -25.15 1.54 11.99
C ASP A 403 -25.06 2.27 10.65
N VAL A 404 -25.41 1.57 9.58
CA VAL A 404 -25.25 2.04 8.20
C VAL A 404 -26.51 2.68 7.62
N GLN A 405 -27.60 2.78 8.39
CA GLN A 405 -28.89 3.27 7.88
C GLN A 405 -28.81 4.70 7.35
N ALA A 406 -28.14 5.61 8.08
CA ALA A 406 -27.99 7.00 7.66
C ALA A 406 -27.12 7.10 6.38
N ASP A 407 -26.03 6.35 6.34
CA ASP A 407 -25.09 6.32 5.21
C ASP A 407 -25.74 5.73 3.95
N THR A 408 -26.50 4.62 4.09
CA THR A 408 -27.23 4.00 2.97
C THR A 408 -28.34 4.91 2.44
N THR A 409 -29.01 5.67 3.32
CA THR A 409 -29.98 6.69 2.93
C THR A 409 -29.33 7.80 2.12
N ALA A 410 -28.21 8.35 2.60
CA ALA A 410 -27.45 9.38 1.90
C ALA A 410 -26.95 8.88 0.54
N PHE A 411 -26.44 7.65 0.48
CA PHE A 411 -25.95 7.03 -0.74
C PHE A 411 -27.07 6.77 -1.77
N ALA A 412 -28.21 6.23 -1.34
CA ALA A 412 -29.39 6.04 -2.20
C ALA A 412 -29.87 7.38 -2.78
N ARG A 413 -29.95 8.43 -1.96
CA ARG A 413 -30.31 9.78 -2.41
C ARG A 413 -29.30 10.33 -3.42
N SER A 414 -28.00 10.13 -3.20
CA SER A 414 -26.94 10.54 -4.12
C SER A 414 -27.10 9.86 -5.49
N ILE A 415 -27.32 8.54 -5.50
CA ILE A 415 -27.57 7.76 -6.71
C ILE A 415 -28.76 8.30 -7.49
N VAL A 416 -29.91 8.45 -6.82
CA VAL A 416 -31.16 8.90 -7.44
C VAL A 416 -31.03 10.32 -7.99
N ASN A 417 -30.43 11.23 -7.23
CA ASN A 417 -30.20 12.61 -7.66
C ASN A 417 -29.32 12.69 -8.91
N ARG A 418 -28.25 11.89 -8.94
CA ARG A 418 -27.32 11.85 -10.08
C ARG A 418 -27.97 11.23 -11.33
N LYS A 419 -28.72 10.13 -11.18
CA LYS A 419 -29.31 9.41 -12.33
C LYS A 419 -30.59 10.04 -12.86
N LEU A 420 -31.36 10.72 -12.00
CA LEU A 420 -32.70 11.23 -12.32
C LEU A 420 -32.84 12.74 -12.06
N PRO A 421 -31.94 13.61 -12.57
CA PRO A 421 -31.93 15.03 -12.22
C PRO A 421 -33.19 15.80 -12.69
N LYS A 422 -33.89 15.28 -13.70
CA LYS A 422 -35.12 15.89 -14.25
C LYS A 422 -36.39 15.51 -13.50
N LYS A 423 -36.33 14.58 -12.52
CA LYS A 423 -37.48 14.17 -11.72
C LYS A 423 -37.70 15.15 -10.56
N SER A 424 -38.95 15.25 -10.10
CA SER A 424 -39.28 16.13 -8.97
C SER A 424 -38.52 15.71 -7.71
N GLU A 425 -38.33 16.63 -6.76
CA GLU A 425 -37.68 16.32 -5.49
C GLU A 425 -38.48 15.29 -4.68
N TYR A 426 -39.81 15.35 -4.75
CA TYR A 426 -40.72 14.36 -4.17
C TYR A 426 -40.51 12.95 -4.75
N ASP A 427 -40.46 12.82 -6.09
CA ASP A 427 -40.26 11.52 -6.76
C ASP A 427 -38.90 10.92 -6.40
N ARG A 428 -37.85 11.76 -6.40
CA ARG A 428 -36.50 11.34 -6.03
C ARG A 428 -36.43 10.88 -4.57
N ALA A 429 -37.08 11.61 -3.66
CA ALA A 429 -37.17 11.24 -2.26
C ALA A 429 -37.91 9.90 -2.08
N SER A 430 -39.04 9.71 -2.75
CA SER A 430 -39.80 8.46 -2.74
C SER A 430 -38.96 7.26 -3.21
N LEU A 431 -38.31 7.38 -4.38
CA LEU A 431 -37.45 6.31 -4.93
C LEU A 431 -36.26 6.01 -4.00
N SER A 432 -35.63 7.04 -3.45
CA SER A 432 -34.51 6.85 -2.51
C SER A 432 -34.95 6.10 -1.26
N ARG A 433 -36.14 6.39 -0.72
CA ARG A 433 -36.70 5.69 0.44
C ARG A 433 -36.99 4.23 0.13
N THR A 434 -37.58 3.94 -1.03
CA THR A 434 -37.80 2.55 -1.48
C THR A 434 -36.50 1.77 -1.56
N MET A 435 -35.45 2.37 -2.14
CA MET A 435 -34.13 1.74 -2.23
C MET A 435 -33.51 1.49 -0.85
N THR A 436 -33.57 2.47 0.06
CA THR A 436 -33.07 2.33 1.43
C THR A 436 -33.78 1.20 2.19
N ASN A 437 -35.11 1.11 2.06
CA ASN A 437 -35.89 0.09 2.75
C ASN A 437 -35.59 -1.35 2.28
N GLN A 438 -35.18 -1.51 1.02
CA GLN A 438 -34.91 -2.83 0.44
C GLN A 438 -33.44 -3.25 0.51
N CYS A 439 -32.51 -2.33 0.75
CA CYS A 439 -31.08 -2.63 0.67
C CYS A 439 -30.53 -3.41 1.87
N GLU A 440 -31.25 -3.48 2.99
CA GLU A 440 -30.83 -4.21 4.21
C GLU A 440 -29.39 -3.88 4.65
N GLY A 441 -28.98 -2.60 4.53
CA GLY A 441 -27.63 -2.15 4.88
C GLY A 441 -26.56 -2.41 3.81
N GLN A 442 -26.91 -3.04 2.68
CA GLN A 442 -25.97 -3.43 1.63
C GLN A 442 -25.82 -2.32 0.58
N PHE A 443 -24.76 -1.52 0.67
CA PHE A 443 -24.40 -0.49 -0.32
C PHE A 443 -24.21 -1.07 -1.73
N LEU A 444 -23.71 -2.30 -1.83
CA LEU A 444 -23.56 -2.98 -3.11
C LEU A 444 -24.92 -3.21 -3.79
N TRP A 445 -25.96 -3.55 -3.04
CA TRP A 445 -27.32 -3.66 -3.56
C TRP A 445 -27.78 -2.33 -4.17
N LEU A 446 -27.52 -1.20 -3.49
CA LEU A 446 -27.82 0.14 -3.99
C LEU A 446 -27.05 0.47 -5.29
N LYS A 447 -25.75 0.15 -5.34
CA LYS A 447 -24.92 0.31 -6.55
C LYS A 447 -25.49 -0.48 -7.73
N MET A 448 -25.95 -1.72 -7.50
CA MET A 448 -26.54 -2.55 -8.56
C MET A 448 -27.86 -1.99 -9.09
N GLN A 449 -28.64 -1.27 -8.28
CA GLN A 449 -29.88 -0.62 -8.73
C GLN A 449 -29.67 0.56 -9.67
N GLU A 450 -28.47 1.12 -9.75
CA GLU A 450 -28.17 2.26 -10.62
C GLU A 450 -28.59 2.04 -12.07
N GLN A 451 -28.49 0.80 -12.57
CA GLN A 451 -28.83 0.46 -13.94
C GLN A 451 -30.34 0.45 -14.19
N ASN A 452 -31.14 0.20 -13.14
CA ASN A 452 -32.59 0.22 -13.22
C ASN A 452 -33.14 1.65 -13.32
N LEU A 453 -32.38 2.64 -12.82
CA LEU A 453 -32.72 4.06 -12.79
C LEU A 453 -32.36 4.77 -14.11
N LYS A 454 -33.14 4.50 -15.16
CA LYS A 454 -32.98 5.17 -16.47
C LYS A 454 -33.85 6.44 -16.52
N ALA A 455 -33.25 7.56 -16.94
CA ALA A 455 -33.90 8.88 -16.93
C ALA A 455 -35.19 8.97 -17.77
N TRP A 456 -35.30 8.17 -18.83
CA TRP A 456 -36.48 8.13 -19.71
C TRP A 456 -37.68 7.38 -19.11
N LYS A 457 -37.49 6.57 -18.05
CA LYS A 457 -38.60 5.83 -17.41
C LYS A 457 -39.52 6.79 -16.64
N ASN A 458 -40.82 6.50 -16.66
CA ASN A 458 -41.79 7.20 -15.80
C ASN A 458 -41.69 6.71 -14.33
N LEU A 459 -42.35 7.39 -13.39
CA LEU A 459 -42.27 7.05 -11.96
C LEU A 459 -42.76 5.62 -11.68
N GLY A 460 -43.90 5.21 -12.25
CA GLY A 460 -44.45 3.87 -12.04
C GLY A 460 -43.52 2.76 -12.56
N GLN A 461 -42.87 2.98 -13.71
CA GLN A 461 -41.86 2.06 -14.24
C GLN A 461 -40.62 1.98 -13.34
N LEU A 462 -40.20 3.09 -12.73
CA LEU A 462 -39.08 3.12 -11.79
C LEU A 462 -39.42 2.41 -10.48
N GLN A 463 -40.60 2.68 -9.92
CA GLN A 463 -41.10 2.03 -8.71
C GLN A 463 -41.26 0.52 -8.91
N SER A 464 -41.95 0.11 -9.99
CA SER A 464 -42.13 -1.30 -10.32
C SER A 464 -40.80 -2.02 -10.55
N ALA A 465 -39.81 -1.36 -11.17
CA ALA A 465 -38.48 -1.94 -11.34
C ALA A 465 -37.75 -2.16 -10.00
N LEU A 466 -37.89 -1.22 -9.05
CA LEU A 466 -37.31 -1.35 -7.71
C LEU A 466 -38.05 -2.41 -6.88
N GLU A 467 -39.39 -2.35 -6.81
CA GLU A 467 -40.23 -3.30 -6.07
C GLU A 467 -40.13 -4.74 -6.60
N GLY A 468 -39.96 -4.91 -7.92
CA GLY A 468 -39.71 -6.22 -8.54
C GLY A 468 -38.27 -6.71 -8.39
N THR A 469 -37.42 -6.00 -7.65
CA THR A 469 -36.05 -6.45 -7.36
C THR A 469 -36.01 -7.18 -6.03
N PRO A 470 -35.45 -8.39 -5.99
CA PRO A 470 -35.27 -9.11 -4.74
C PRO A 470 -34.44 -8.32 -3.71
N THR A 471 -34.78 -8.46 -2.43
CA THR A 471 -33.93 -7.98 -1.34
C THR A 471 -32.69 -8.86 -1.22
N GLY A 472 -31.57 -8.28 -0.79
CA GLY A 472 -30.32 -9.03 -0.59
C GLY A 472 -29.50 -9.31 -1.87
N LEU A 473 -28.18 -9.42 -1.70
CA LEU A 473 -27.23 -9.66 -2.79
C LEU A 473 -27.43 -11.00 -3.51
N ASP A 474 -27.66 -12.09 -2.78
CA ASP A 474 -27.75 -13.44 -3.36
C ASP A 474 -28.87 -13.53 -4.41
N HIS A 475 -30.04 -13.02 -4.07
CA HIS A 475 -31.18 -13.03 -4.99
C HIS A 475 -30.98 -12.11 -6.21
N ILE A 476 -30.25 -11.01 -6.05
CA ILE A 476 -29.85 -10.17 -7.18
C ILE A 476 -28.86 -10.93 -8.09
N TYR A 477 -27.88 -11.63 -7.52
CA TYR A 477 -26.95 -12.42 -8.32
C TYR A 477 -27.67 -13.51 -9.09
N GLU A 478 -28.61 -14.23 -8.47
CA GLU A 478 -29.43 -15.24 -9.15
C GLU A 478 -30.25 -14.65 -10.30
N ARG A 479 -30.95 -13.53 -10.06
CA ARG A 479 -31.73 -12.85 -11.10
C ARG A 479 -30.89 -12.40 -12.29
N ASN A 480 -29.68 -11.90 -12.05
CA ASN A 480 -28.77 -11.49 -13.13
C ASN A 480 -28.16 -12.71 -13.84
N TRP A 481 -27.78 -13.74 -13.09
CA TRP A 481 -27.29 -15.00 -13.63
C TRP A 481 -28.29 -15.67 -14.57
N ASP A 482 -29.58 -15.65 -14.26
CA ASP A 482 -30.62 -16.23 -15.11
C ASP A 482 -30.74 -15.60 -16.50
N LYS A 483 -30.31 -14.34 -16.64
CA LYS A 483 -30.20 -13.64 -17.92
C LYS A 483 -28.88 -13.98 -18.61
N ILE A 484 -27.78 -13.95 -17.86
CA ILE A 484 -26.41 -14.12 -18.36
C ILE A 484 -26.17 -15.54 -18.86
N LYS A 485 -26.65 -16.56 -18.15
CA LYS A 485 -26.45 -17.99 -18.49
C LYS A 485 -27.04 -18.42 -19.84
N ARG A 486 -27.78 -17.54 -20.52
CA ARG A 486 -28.35 -17.77 -21.86
C ARG A 486 -27.38 -17.42 -22.98
N SER A 487 -26.24 -16.83 -22.66
CA SER A 487 -25.19 -16.42 -23.59
C SER A 487 -23.86 -17.03 -23.15
N ASP A 488 -23.32 -17.94 -23.95
CA ASP A 488 -22.04 -18.59 -23.65
C ASP A 488 -20.90 -17.58 -23.58
N ARG A 489 -20.91 -16.57 -24.46
CA ARG A 489 -20.00 -15.42 -24.42
C ARG A 489 -20.05 -14.69 -23.08
N SER A 490 -21.26 -14.42 -22.56
CA SER A 490 -21.44 -13.73 -21.27
C SER A 490 -20.93 -14.58 -20.10
N VAL A 491 -21.13 -15.89 -20.16
CA VAL A 491 -20.58 -16.85 -19.18
C VAL A 491 -19.05 -16.90 -19.25
N ALA A 492 -18.48 -16.91 -20.46
CA ALA A 492 -17.03 -16.87 -20.67
C ALA A 492 -16.42 -15.57 -20.13
N LEU A 493 -17.04 -14.41 -20.38
CA LEU A 493 -16.63 -13.12 -19.83
C LEU A 493 -16.53 -13.16 -18.29
N LEU A 494 -17.56 -13.68 -17.63
CA LEU A 494 -17.57 -13.81 -16.17
C LEU A 494 -16.53 -14.81 -15.66
N ARG A 495 -16.29 -15.90 -16.40
CA ARG A 495 -15.25 -16.89 -16.05
C ARG A 495 -13.87 -16.26 -16.13
N TRP A 496 -13.53 -15.60 -17.23
CA TRP A 496 -12.25 -14.90 -17.38
C TRP A 496 -12.07 -13.82 -16.32
N ALA A 497 -13.07 -12.97 -16.10
CA ALA A 497 -13.01 -11.92 -15.08
C ALA A 497 -12.85 -12.46 -13.64
N ALA A 498 -13.37 -13.66 -13.35
CA ALA A 498 -13.33 -14.24 -12.00
C ALA A 498 -12.08 -15.08 -11.70
N PHE A 499 -11.54 -15.79 -12.71
CA PHE A 499 -10.51 -16.81 -12.51
C PHE A 499 -9.20 -16.55 -13.26
N ALA A 500 -9.11 -15.49 -14.07
CA ALA A 500 -7.83 -15.08 -14.63
C ALA A 500 -6.83 -14.75 -13.50
N LEU A 501 -5.54 -14.95 -13.79
CA LEU A 501 -4.46 -14.68 -12.82
C LEU A 501 -4.41 -13.21 -12.40
N ARG A 502 -4.69 -12.32 -13.36
CA ARG A 502 -4.82 -10.87 -13.20
C ARG A 502 -6.02 -10.37 -14.00
N PRO A 503 -6.52 -9.15 -13.70
CA PRO A 503 -7.46 -8.48 -14.58
C PRO A 503 -6.94 -8.41 -16.01
N LEU A 504 -7.80 -8.79 -16.96
CA LEU A 504 -7.49 -8.76 -18.39
C LEU A 504 -7.85 -7.40 -18.97
N THR A 505 -7.08 -6.95 -19.95
CA THR A 505 -7.45 -5.78 -20.75
C THR A 505 -8.67 -6.09 -21.63
N ILE A 506 -9.32 -5.06 -22.18
CA ILE A 506 -10.45 -5.24 -23.09
C ILE A 506 -9.98 -5.97 -24.36
N ASP A 507 -8.78 -5.68 -24.86
CA ASP A 507 -8.19 -6.42 -25.98
C ASP A 507 -8.03 -7.91 -25.63
N GLU A 508 -7.39 -8.19 -24.49
CA GLU A 508 -7.14 -9.57 -24.05
C GLU A 508 -8.43 -10.36 -23.84
N ILE A 509 -9.43 -9.78 -23.17
CA ILE A 509 -10.67 -10.50 -22.88
C ILE A 509 -11.54 -10.68 -24.12
N THR A 510 -11.45 -9.77 -25.09
CA THR A 510 -12.19 -9.85 -26.37
C THR A 510 -11.74 -11.06 -27.19
N GLU A 511 -10.45 -11.35 -27.21
CA GLU A 511 -9.91 -12.58 -27.81
C GLU A 511 -10.20 -13.79 -26.94
N ALA A 512 -9.99 -13.68 -25.62
CA ALA A 512 -10.06 -14.82 -24.71
C ALA A 512 -11.45 -15.48 -24.65
N VAL A 513 -12.52 -14.71 -24.85
CA VAL A 513 -13.90 -15.24 -24.87
C VAL A 513 -14.25 -16.01 -26.15
N LEU A 514 -13.44 -15.89 -27.20
CA LEU A 514 -13.58 -16.64 -28.44
C LEU A 514 -12.84 -17.97 -28.42
N ILE A 515 -12.02 -18.23 -27.39
CA ILE A 515 -11.27 -19.48 -27.25
C ILE A 515 -12.23 -20.59 -26.80
N ASP A 516 -12.43 -21.58 -27.66
CA ASP A 516 -13.07 -22.86 -27.35
C ASP A 516 -12.03 -24.00 -27.43
N GLU A 517 -12.15 -25.01 -26.56
CA GLU A 517 -11.24 -26.17 -26.57
C GLU A 517 -11.37 -27.00 -27.87
N ASP A 518 -12.51 -26.89 -28.55
CA ASP A 518 -12.80 -27.61 -29.81
C ASP A 518 -12.42 -26.81 -31.08
N CYS A 519 -11.93 -25.57 -30.95
CA CYS A 519 -11.53 -24.77 -32.12
C CYS A 519 -10.14 -25.18 -32.65
N GLU A 520 -10.01 -25.30 -33.99
CA GLU A 520 -8.72 -25.52 -34.65
C GLU A 520 -7.86 -24.24 -34.72
N ALA A 521 -8.50 -23.06 -34.76
CA ALA A 521 -7.83 -21.76 -34.78
C ALA A 521 -8.76 -20.69 -34.19
N LEU A 522 -8.20 -19.54 -33.79
CA LEU A 522 -9.01 -18.42 -33.31
C LEU A 522 -9.96 -17.93 -34.42
N PRO A 523 -11.27 -17.80 -34.16
CA PRO A 523 -12.22 -17.28 -35.14
C PRO A 523 -12.06 -15.76 -35.28
N THR A 524 -11.01 -15.34 -35.99
CA THR A 524 -10.66 -13.92 -36.20
C THR A 524 -11.76 -13.10 -36.87
N HIS A 525 -12.66 -13.76 -37.61
CA HIS A 525 -13.84 -13.14 -38.22
C HIS A 525 -14.95 -12.78 -37.21
N GLU A 526 -14.88 -13.28 -35.99
CA GLU A 526 -15.79 -12.93 -34.88
C GLU A 526 -15.23 -11.78 -34.01
N LEU A 527 -14.02 -11.31 -34.29
CA LEU A 527 -13.46 -10.14 -33.63
C LEU A 527 -14.22 -8.87 -34.06
N PRO A 528 -14.38 -7.89 -33.17
CA PRO A 528 -15.00 -6.63 -33.54
C PRO A 528 -14.12 -5.83 -34.50
N ASP A 529 -14.74 -5.12 -35.44
CA ASP A 529 -14.05 -4.19 -36.35
C ASP A 529 -13.35 -3.05 -35.60
N ALA A 530 -13.91 -2.64 -34.45
CA ALA A 530 -13.35 -1.63 -33.55
C ALA A 530 -13.73 -1.90 -32.09
N ILE A 531 -12.80 -1.61 -31.18
CA ILE A 531 -13.04 -1.63 -29.72
C ILE A 531 -13.27 -0.18 -29.28
N ASP A 532 -14.54 0.20 -29.17
CA ASP A 532 -14.99 1.51 -28.76
C ASP A 532 -15.98 1.44 -27.57
N ASP A 533 -16.42 2.60 -27.09
CA ASP A 533 -17.36 2.69 -25.96
C ASP A 533 -18.71 1.98 -26.23
N GLU A 534 -19.12 1.87 -27.50
CA GLU A 534 -20.34 1.17 -27.89
C GLU A 534 -20.16 -0.34 -27.71
N TYR A 535 -19.08 -0.90 -28.26
CA TYR A 535 -18.70 -2.30 -28.07
C TYR A 535 -18.57 -2.67 -26.59
N ILE A 536 -17.89 -1.83 -25.80
CA ILE A 536 -17.72 -2.05 -24.36
C ILE A 536 -19.07 -2.03 -23.66
N GLY A 537 -19.94 -1.08 -24.01
CA GLY A 537 -21.27 -0.94 -23.43
C GLY A 537 -22.21 -2.11 -23.77
N SER A 538 -22.14 -2.65 -24.99
CA SER A 538 -23.04 -3.71 -25.47
C SER A 538 -22.49 -5.12 -25.24
N GLU A 539 -21.28 -5.41 -25.71
CA GLU A 539 -20.72 -6.77 -25.78
C GLU A 539 -19.99 -7.19 -24.51
N ILE A 540 -19.33 -6.25 -23.82
CA ILE A 540 -18.62 -6.53 -22.56
C ILE A 540 -19.55 -6.32 -21.36
N LEU A 541 -20.16 -5.14 -21.27
CA LEU A 541 -21.01 -4.75 -20.14
C LEU A 541 -22.49 -5.08 -20.34
N GLY A 542 -22.95 -5.60 -21.49
CA GLY A 542 -24.37 -5.80 -21.81
C GLY A 542 -25.21 -6.44 -20.70
N PHE A 543 -25.29 -7.77 -20.68
CA PHE A 543 -25.96 -8.48 -19.58
C PHE A 543 -25.09 -8.63 -18.34
N CYS A 544 -23.76 -8.53 -18.50
CA CYS A 544 -22.79 -8.69 -17.42
C CYS A 544 -22.57 -7.42 -16.60
N GLY A 545 -23.04 -6.25 -17.05
CA GLY A 545 -22.78 -4.95 -16.44
C GLY A 545 -23.18 -4.81 -14.97
N PRO A 546 -24.23 -5.48 -14.43
CA PRO A 546 -24.48 -5.50 -13.00
C PRO A 546 -23.34 -6.17 -12.20
N LEU A 547 -22.61 -7.09 -12.84
CA LEU A 547 -21.60 -7.95 -12.23
C LEU A 547 -20.16 -7.60 -12.63
N LEU A 548 -19.97 -6.83 -13.70
CA LEU A 548 -18.69 -6.38 -14.21
C LEU A 548 -18.54 -4.86 -14.12
N GLU A 549 -17.30 -4.41 -14.03
CA GLU A 549 -16.93 -3.01 -14.19
C GLU A 549 -15.64 -2.90 -15.01
N VAL A 550 -15.54 -1.85 -15.82
CA VAL A 550 -14.34 -1.51 -16.59
C VAL A 550 -13.58 -0.42 -15.83
N ARG A 551 -12.26 -0.60 -15.68
CA ARG A 551 -11.38 0.36 -15.03
C ARG A 551 -10.29 0.81 -16.00
N GLY A 552 -9.95 2.09 -15.98
CA GLY A 552 -8.87 2.64 -16.80
C GLY A 552 -8.74 4.15 -16.60
N SER A 553 -7.52 4.66 -16.75
CA SER A 553 -7.21 6.08 -16.59
C SER A 553 -7.64 6.85 -17.85
N HIS A 554 -8.85 7.42 -17.85
CA HIS A 554 -9.19 8.48 -18.80
C HIS A 554 -8.42 9.76 -18.45
N PRO A 555 -7.84 10.50 -19.43
CA PRO A 555 -8.16 10.47 -20.86
C PRO A 555 -7.03 9.99 -21.80
N VAL A 556 -6.04 9.20 -21.34
CA VAL A 556 -4.82 8.90 -22.14
C VAL A 556 -4.72 7.44 -22.63
N SER A 557 -5.52 6.51 -22.11
CA SER A 557 -5.48 5.11 -22.54
C SER A 557 -6.46 4.83 -23.68
N ALA A 558 -6.01 4.16 -24.75
CA ALA A 558 -6.89 3.55 -25.74
C ALA A 558 -7.91 2.63 -25.05
N ALA A 559 -9.15 2.56 -25.55
CA ALA A 559 -10.23 1.78 -24.96
C ALA A 559 -9.82 0.31 -24.69
N GLY A 560 -9.04 -0.28 -25.61
CA GLY A 560 -8.46 -1.62 -25.48
C GLY A 560 -7.60 -1.86 -24.23
N ASN A 561 -6.92 -0.83 -23.72
CA ASN A 561 -6.02 -0.92 -22.55
C ASN A 561 -6.76 -0.83 -21.20
N GLN A 562 -8.06 -0.54 -21.20
CA GLN A 562 -8.84 -0.61 -19.97
C GLN A 562 -8.95 -2.06 -19.52
N THR A 563 -9.13 -2.30 -18.23
CA THR A 563 -9.20 -3.64 -17.65
C THR A 563 -10.61 -3.97 -17.19
N VAL A 564 -11.00 -5.23 -17.36
CA VAL A 564 -12.30 -5.75 -16.91
C VAL A 564 -12.17 -6.39 -15.53
N HIS A 565 -13.07 -6.01 -14.63
CA HIS A 565 -13.09 -6.47 -13.24
C HIS A 565 -14.47 -6.96 -12.86
N LEU A 566 -14.54 -7.85 -11.86
CA LEU A 566 -15.78 -8.08 -11.15
C LEU A 566 -16.17 -6.83 -10.37
N ALA A 567 -17.45 -6.48 -10.38
CA ALA A 567 -17.96 -5.32 -9.64
C ALA A 567 -17.77 -5.44 -8.12
N HIS A 568 -17.63 -6.67 -7.61
CA HIS A 568 -17.32 -7.00 -6.22
C HIS A 568 -16.86 -8.46 -6.06
N PHE A 569 -15.97 -8.73 -5.09
CA PHE A 569 -15.43 -10.07 -4.82
C PHE A 569 -16.50 -11.15 -4.57
N THR A 570 -17.61 -10.81 -3.92
CA THR A 570 -18.73 -11.75 -3.69
C THR A 570 -19.31 -12.37 -4.95
N ILE A 571 -19.14 -11.71 -6.10
CA ILE A 571 -19.58 -12.24 -7.38
C ILE A 571 -18.74 -13.46 -7.76
N ARG A 572 -17.44 -13.44 -7.51
CA ARG A 572 -16.58 -14.61 -7.68
C ARG A 572 -17.07 -15.77 -6.82
N GLU A 573 -17.35 -15.52 -5.55
CA GLU A 573 -17.86 -16.55 -4.62
C GLU A 573 -19.19 -17.16 -5.11
N PHE A 574 -20.06 -16.33 -5.68
CA PHE A 574 -21.29 -16.77 -6.32
C PHE A 574 -21.02 -17.62 -7.57
N LEU A 575 -20.11 -17.18 -8.44
CA LEU A 575 -19.75 -17.86 -9.69
C LEU A 575 -19.10 -19.23 -9.46
N VAL A 576 -18.25 -19.37 -8.44
CA VAL A 576 -17.63 -20.65 -8.04
C VAL A 576 -18.68 -21.75 -7.77
N ARG A 577 -19.90 -21.36 -7.37
CA ARG A 577 -21.00 -22.29 -7.08
C ARG A 577 -21.92 -22.55 -8.28
N ARG A 578 -21.81 -21.76 -9.36
CA ARG A 578 -22.79 -21.72 -10.47
C ARG A 578 -22.21 -22.06 -11.82
N LEU A 579 -20.93 -21.77 -12.05
CA LEU A 579 -20.30 -22.12 -13.32
C LEU A 579 -20.31 -23.64 -13.48
N PRO A 580 -20.73 -24.14 -14.65
CA PRO A 580 -20.85 -25.57 -14.88
C PRO A 580 -19.47 -26.21 -14.72
N THR A 581 -19.35 -27.05 -13.71
CA THR A 581 -18.36 -28.12 -13.64
C THR A 581 -19.06 -29.38 -14.16
N GLY A 582 -18.34 -30.26 -14.87
CA GLY A 582 -18.91 -31.49 -15.44
C GLY A 582 -19.32 -32.55 -14.40
N GLY A 583 -20.07 -32.18 -13.35
CA GLY A 583 -20.55 -33.07 -12.30
C GLY A 583 -21.36 -32.38 -11.19
N ILE A 584 -22.28 -33.13 -10.56
CA ILE A 584 -23.29 -32.67 -9.59
C ILE A 584 -22.76 -32.71 -8.15
N TRP A 585 -22.08 -31.69 -7.58
CA TRP A 585 -21.70 -31.82 -6.14
C TRP A 585 -21.60 -30.47 -5.38
N GLN A 586 -22.08 -30.40 -4.12
CA GLN A 586 -22.08 -29.24 -3.21
C GLN A 586 -21.31 -29.56 -1.89
N ASN A 587 -20.18 -28.87 -1.60
CA ASN A 587 -19.41 -28.93 -0.33
C ASN A 587 -18.30 -27.83 -0.32
N GLU A 588 -17.69 -27.49 0.83
CA GLU A 588 -16.62 -26.45 0.93
C GLU A 588 -15.29 -26.87 0.33
N ASN A 589 -14.87 -28.14 0.50
CA ASN A 589 -13.73 -28.71 -0.23
C ASN A 589 -13.94 -28.65 -1.76
N LEU A 590 -15.19 -28.56 -2.21
CA LEU A 590 -15.54 -28.38 -3.62
C LEU A 590 -15.40 -26.94 -4.08
N ARG A 591 -15.43 -25.92 -3.21
CA ARG A 591 -15.13 -24.53 -3.65
C ARG A 591 -13.68 -24.44 -4.12
N ALA A 592 -12.74 -24.89 -3.30
CA ALA A 592 -11.33 -24.95 -3.68
C ALA A 592 -11.09 -25.83 -4.92
N SER A 593 -11.82 -26.96 -5.02
CA SER A 593 -11.77 -27.82 -6.22
C SER A 593 -12.34 -27.14 -7.47
N ASN A 594 -13.48 -26.46 -7.35
CA ASN A 594 -14.12 -25.73 -8.45
C ASN A 594 -13.25 -24.57 -8.92
N GLU A 595 -12.66 -23.81 -8.00
CA GLU A 595 -11.69 -22.76 -8.35
C GLU A 595 -10.50 -23.34 -9.11
N ARG A 596 -9.92 -24.45 -8.63
CA ARG A 596 -8.84 -25.15 -9.35
C ARG A 596 -9.27 -25.59 -10.74
N ILE A 597 -10.49 -26.12 -10.89
CA ILE A 597 -11.03 -26.52 -12.20
C ILE A 597 -11.14 -25.32 -13.13
N GLN A 598 -11.72 -24.20 -12.67
CA GLN A 598 -11.84 -22.99 -13.49
C GLN A 598 -10.45 -22.44 -13.87
N HIS A 599 -9.50 -22.39 -12.93
CA HIS A 599 -8.12 -22.02 -13.23
C HIS A 599 -7.46 -22.96 -14.24
N THR A 600 -7.74 -24.27 -14.16
CA THR A 600 -7.22 -25.26 -15.12
C THR A 600 -7.80 -25.06 -16.52
N ILE A 601 -9.11 -24.77 -16.62
CA ILE A 601 -9.76 -24.46 -17.90
C ILE A 601 -9.07 -23.25 -18.54
N LEU A 602 -8.92 -22.15 -17.80
CA LEU A 602 -8.26 -20.95 -18.32
C LEU A 602 -6.79 -21.20 -18.69
N ALA A 603 -6.06 -21.96 -17.88
CA ALA A 603 -4.67 -22.31 -18.18
C ALA A 603 -4.54 -23.12 -19.48
N ARG A 604 -5.48 -24.04 -19.75
CA ARG A 604 -5.54 -24.80 -21.00
C ARG A 604 -5.82 -23.88 -22.19
N SER A 605 -6.76 -22.96 -22.07
CA SER A 605 -7.04 -21.95 -23.10
C SER A 605 -5.81 -21.09 -23.42
N CYS A 606 -5.08 -20.62 -22.40
CA CYS A 606 -3.85 -19.87 -22.60
C CYS A 606 -2.74 -20.69 -23.28
N LEU A 607 -2.57 -21.96 -22.89
CA LEU A 607 -1.58 -22.84 -23.51
C LEU A 607 -1.90 -23.10 -24.98
N TRP A 608 -3.16 -23.37 -25.29
CA TRP A 608 -3.63 -23.56 -26.66
C TRP A 608 -3.27 -22.34 -27.54
N GLN A 609 -3.54 -21.13 -27.07
CA GLN A 609 -3.22 -19.89 -27.78
C GLN A 609 -1.70 -19.73 -28.04
N LEU A 610 -0.86 -20.10 -27.07
CA LEU A 610 0.61 -20.07 -27.21
C LEU A 610 1.12 -21.11 -28.22
N PHE A 611 0.50 -22.28 -28.29
CA PHE A 611 0.84 -23.30 -29.28
C PHE A 611 0.48 -22.86 -30.71
N GLU A 612 -0.68 -22.26 -30.91
CA GLU A 612 -1.10 -21.77 -32.24
C GLU A 612 -0.22 -20.62 -32.75
N THR A 613 0.05 -19.62 -31.90
CA THR A 613 0.94 -18.50 -32.27
C THR A 613 2.36 -18.96 -32.61
N THR A 614 2.88 -20.00 -31.94
CA THR A 614 4.21 -20.55 -32.28
C THR A 614 4.22 -21.38 -33.57
N GLN A 615 3.12 -22.02 -33.95
CA GLN A 615 2.98 -22.71 -35.25
C GLN A 615 2.88 -21.72 -36.42
N GLN A 616 2.10 -20.64 -36.27
CA GLN A 616 2.00 -19.58 -37.28
C GLN A 616 3.35 -18.89 -37.55
N HIS A 617 4.12 -18.60 -36.49
CA HIS A 617 5.47 -18.03 -36.64
C HIS A 617 6.48 -18.98 -37.30
N ARG A 618 6.34 -20.30 -37.13
CA ARG A 618 7.17 -21.28 -37.85
C ARG A 618 6.77 -21.43 -39.31
N GLY A 619 5.49 -21.28 -39.64
CA GLY A 619 4.98 -21.30 -41.01
C GLY A 619 5.35 -20.08 -41.85
N MET A 620 5.63 -18.92 -41.23
CA MET A 620 6.11 -17.70 -41.92
C MET A 620 7.63 -17.67 -42.20
N HIS A 621 8.38 -18.63 -41.66
CA HIS A 621 9.84 -18.76 -41.86
C HIS A 621 10.26 -19.95 -42.73
N MET A 622 9.29 -20.71 -43.28
CA MET A 622 9.47 -21.60 -44.45
C MET A 622 8.97 -20.89 -45.70
#